data_AF-A0A417REU1-F1
#
_entry.id   AF-A0A417REU1-F1
#
_cell.length_a   1.000
_cell.length_b   1.000
_cell.length_c   1.000
_cell.angle_alpha   90.00
_cell.angle_beta   90.00
_cell.angle_gamma   90.00
#
_symmetry.space_group_name_H-M   'P 1'
#
loop_
_entity.id
_entity.type
_entity.pdbx_description
1 polymer ?
#
loop_
_entity_poly.entity_id
_entity_poly.type
_entity_poly.pdbx_seq_one_letter_code
_entity_poly.pdbx_strand_id
1 'polypeptide(L)'
;MIQWKKIILSTIAALGIACFAGGTADAANINLNEKTFPDPYVYHYVQEMCEYDTAHSTYYLPEAEKAGVTYFVVTGKTFFRYGLDGGQAVDFSGMQNFSNITSVTLDLRYNIGGRVQGDWNFRADNFFQCFPKVKELVIRSYGGQKVKLTGTSKTLESVDVLLDDEDGSLECTVSAPKVKRVCINGKFAAKSKPLGKCFPNAKRLDITTANIQKVNVTGCKKLKQLQLTDTTQKAIGQINLSKNKKLKSVKITGKLRKTKIVISKKMNKKLVQKLKKTTKKAGAKLIKR
;
A
#
# COMPACT_ATOMS: atom_id res chain seq x y z
N MET A 1 -10.85 -18.63 24.40
CA MET A 1 -11.38 -18.99 23.07
C MET A 1 -12.06 -17.75 22.48
N ILE A 2 -11.38 -17.00 21.60
CA ILE A 2 -11.95 -15.84 20.89
C ILE A 2 -11.37 -15.86 19.47
N GLN A 3 -12.18 -16.34 18.52
CA GLN A 3 -11.91 -16.32 17.09
C GLN A 3 -12.21 -14.94 16.50
N TRP A 4 -11.21 -14.16 16.09
CA TRP A 4 -11.45 -12.99 15.24
C TRP A 4 -10.34 -12.84 14.19
N LYS A 5 -10.78 -12.83 12.92
CA LYS A 5 -10.10 -12.41 11.66
C LYS A 5 -9.42 -13.47 10.79
N LYS A 6 -10.20 -14.45 10.32
CA LYS A 6 -10.07 -15.04 8.97
C LYS A 6 -11.02 -14.32 8.00
N ILE A 7 -10.64 -13.12 7.56
CA ILE A 7 -11.25 -12.39 6.43
C ILE A 7 -10.05 -11.57 5.93
N ILE A 8 -9.26 -11.97 4.93
CA ILE A 8 -9.53 -12.04 3.48
C ILE A 8 -8.40 -12.92 2.91
N LEU A 9 -8.62 -14.18 2.51
CA LEU A 9 -7.57 -14.90 1.76
C LEU A 9 -8.06 -16.06 0.86
N SER A 10 -9.35 -16.16 0.55
CA SER A 10 -9.87 -17.30 -0.22
C SER A 10 -11.01 -16.95 -1.17
N THR A 11 -10.76 -16.01 -2.09
CA THR A 11 -11.51 -15.86 -3.37
C THR A 11 -10.78 -14.85 -4.27
N ILE A 12 -9.56 -15.19 -4.71
CA ILE A 12 -8.91 -14.53 -5.85
C ILE A 12 -8.44 -15.62 -6.81
N ALA A 13 -9.41 -16.44 -7.22
CA ALA A 13 -9.31 -17.32 -8.37
C ALA A 13 -10.63 -17.13 -9.13
N ALA A 14 -10.55 -16.69 -10.38
CA ALA A 14 -11.64 -16.57 -11.34
C ALA A 14 -12.83 -15.64 -10.98
N LEU A 15 -12.68 -14.35 -11.28
CA LEU A 15 -13.74 -13.44 -11.72
C LEU A 15 -13.04 -12.57 -12.78
N GLY A 16 -13.10 -12.85 -14.07
CA GLY A 16 -14.29 -13.11 -14.87
C GLY A 16 -14.71 -11.78 -15.50
N ILE A 17 -14.05 -11.40 -16.61
CA ILE A 17 -14.43 -10.22 -17.38
C ILE A 17 -15.69 -10.60 -18.14
N ALA A 18 -16.80 -9.93 -17.83
CA ALA A 18 -17.98 -10.00 -18.68
C ALA A 18 -17.72 -9.14 -19.91
N CYS A 19 -17.46 -9.77 -21.05
CA CYS A 19 -17.41 -9.12 -22.35
C CYS A 19 -18.81 -8.57 -22.69
N PHE A 20 -18.95 -7.25 -22.74
CA PHE A 20 -20.16 -6.59 -23.23
C PHE A 20 -19.97 -6.25 -24.71
N ALA A 21 -20.78 -6.88 -25.57
CA ALA A 21 -20.92 -6.51 -26.97
C ALA A 21 -21.80 -5.26 -27.10
N GLY A 22 -21.33 -4.22 -27.81
CA GLY A 22 -22.20 -3.11 -28.25
C GLY A 22 -21.53 -1.73 -28.36
N GLY A 23 -20.96 -1.45 -29.54
CA GLY A 23 -20.98 -0.16 -30.27
C GLY A 23 -20.69 1.18 -29.57
N THR A 24 -19.59 1.85 -29.97
CA THR A 24 -19.53 3.05 -30.84
C THR A 24 -18.18 3.76 -30.64
N ALA A 25 -17.52 4.10 -31.74
CA ALA A 25 -16.18 4.68 -31.77
C ALA A 25 -16.17 6.15 -31.31
N ASP A 26 -15.29 6.52 -30.38
CA ASP A 26 -14.07 7.30 -30.66
C ASP A 26 -13.32 7.60 -29.35
N ALA A 27 -12.49 6.63 -28.95
CA ALA A 27 -11.37 6.82 -28.05
C ALA A 27 -10.30 5.81 -28.48
N ALA A 28 -9.06 6.27 -28.64
CA ALA A 28 -8.05 5.55 -29.40
C ALA A 28 -7.85 4.11 -28.91
N ASN A 29 -8.08 3.15 -29.82
CA ASN A 29 -7.70 1.75 -29.65
C ASN A 29 -6.23 1.68 -29.21
N ILE A 30 -5.90 0.77 -28.30
CA ILE A 30 -4.51 0.57 -27.88
C ILE A 30 -3.88 -0.50 -28.77
N ASN A 31 -2.71 -0.21 -29.34
CA ASN A 31 -1.87 -1.24 -29.92
C ASN A 31 -1.27 -2.14 -28.83
N LEU A 32 -1.56 -3.44 -28.84
CA LEU A 32 -0.85 -4.37 -27.97
C LEU A 32 0.50 -4.68 -28.63
N ASN A 33 1.53 -3.92 -28.26
CA ASN A 33 2.90 -4.14 -28.70
C ASN A 33 3.92 -3.68 -27.65
N GLU A 34 5.17 -4.04 -27.87
CA GLU A 34 6.30 -3.69 -27.01
C GLU A 34 6.59 -2.18 -26.93
N LYS A 35 6.12 -1.38 -27.90
CA LYS A 35 6.23 0.08 -27.80
C LYS A 35 5.26 0.65 -26.77
N THR A 36 4.09 0.03 -26.63
CA THR A 36 3.05 0.44 -25.69
C THR A 36 3.28 -0.13 -24.30
N PHE A 37 3.67 -1.40 -24.23
CA PHE A 37 3.98 -2.14 -23.01
C PHE A 37 5.42 -2.65 -23.10
N PRO A 38 6.41 -1.82 -22.76
CA PRO A 38 7.83 -2.16 -22.93
C PRO A 38 8.31 -3.26 -21.99
N ASP A 39 7.60 -3.49 -20.89
CA ASP A 39 7.87 -4.59 -19.99
C ASP A 39 7.16 -5.86 -20.52
N PRO A 40 7.91 -6.92 -20.89
CA PRO A 40 7.34 -8.14 -21.47
C PRO A 40 6.30 -8.81 -20.56
N TYR A 41 6.47 -8.70 -19.24
CA TYR A 41 5.50 -9.22 -18.29
C TYR A 41 4.17 -8.46 -18.38
N VAL A 42 4.23 -7.13 -18.43
CA VAL A 42 3.02 -6.29 -18.51
C VAL A 42 2.32 -6.52 -19.84
N TYR A 43 3.09 -6.66 -20.93
CA TYR A 43 2.56 -7.02 -22.24
C TYR A 43 1.75 -8.33 -22.21
N HIS A 44 2.35 -9.43 -21.75
CA HIS A 44 1.67 -10.73 -21.68
C HIS A 44 0.49 -10.75 -20.69
N TYR A 45 0.64 -10.08 -19.55
CA TYR A 45 -0.44 -9.94 -18.59
C TYR A 45 -1.65 -9.23 -19.20
N VAL A 46 -1.43 -8.15 -19.98
CA VAL A 46 -2.51 -7.44 -20.64
C VAL A 46 -3.18 -8.30 -21.72
N GLN A 47 -2.42 -9.10 -22.46
CA GLN A 47 -2.98 -10.06 -23.43
C GLN A 47 -3.91 -11.07 -22.75
N GLU A 48 -3.48 -11.68 -21.64
CA GLU A 48 -4.33 -12.62 -20.88
C GLU A 48 -5.52 -11.93 -20.23
N MET A 49 -5.30 -10.74 -19.65
CA MET A 49 -6.36 -9.95 -19.04
C MET A 49 -7.44 -9.58 -20.05
N CYS A 50 -7.15 -9.51 -21.34
CA CYS A 50 -8.16 -9.19 -22.36
C CYS A 50 -8.66 -10.42 -23.12
N GLU A 51 -8.38 -11.65 -22.62
CA GLU A 51 -8.81 -12.93 -23.22
C GLU A 51 -8.49 -13.02 -24.73
N TYR A 52 -7.36 -12.47 -25.13
CA TYR A 52 -7.06 -12.23 -26.54
C TYR A 52 -6.45 -13.46 -27.23
N ASP A 53 -7.09 -13.95 -28.29
CA ASP A 53 -6.61 -15.06 -29.12
C ASP A 53 -5.47 -14.60 -30.05
N THR A 54 -4.34 -15.30 -29.99
CA THR A 54 -3.08 -15.04 -30.72
C THR A 54 -3.16 -15.16 -32.25
N ALA A 55 -4.33 -15.47 -32.82
CA ALA A 55 -4.50 -15.77 -34.24
C ALA A 55 -4.59 -14.55 -35.20
N HIS A 56 -4.58 -13.30 -34.71
CA HIS A 56 -4.77 -12.11 -35.56
C HIS A 56 -3.56 -11.16 -35.59
N SER A 57 -3.10 -10.82 -36.80
CA SER A 57 -1.85 -10.10 -37.11
C SER A 57 -1.91 -8.57 -36.95
N THR A 58 -3.00 -8.01 -36.43
CA THR A 58 -3.11 -6.58 -36.09
C THR A 58 -3.76 -6.43 -34.70
N TYR A 59 -2.93 -6.17 -33.70
CA TYR A 59 -3.27 -6.31 -32.29
C TYR A 59 -3.82 -5.02 -31.68
N TYR A 60 -5.15 -4.88 -31.60
CA TYR A 60 -5.81 -3.71 -31.01
C TYR A 60 -6.77 -4.09 -29.90
N LEU A 61 -6.70 -3.40 -28.75
CA LEU A 61 -7.70 -3.52 -27.68
C LEU A 61 -8.81 -2.46 -27.88
N PRO A 62 -10.09 -2.85 -28.05
CA PRO A 62 -11.21 -1.92 -28.18
C PRO A 62 -11.44 -1.06 -26.93
N GLU A 63 -11.98 0.15 -27.12
CA GLU A 63 -12.29 1.06 -26.01
C GLU A 63 -13.23 0.42 -24.98
N ALA A 64 -14.26 -0.30 -25.43
CA ALA A 64 -15.26 -0.88 -24.54
C ALA A 64 -14.62 -1.90 -23.57
N GLU A 65 -13.70 -2.73 -24.07
CA GLU A 65 -12.96 -3.70 -23.27
C GLU A 65 -12.00 -2.99 -22.30
N LYS A 66 -11.26 -2.00 -22.79
CA LYS A 66 -10.38 -1.14 -21.97
C LYS A 66 -11.15 -0.43 -20.85
N ALA A 67 -12.34 0.08 -21.15
CA ALA A 67 -13.20 0.79 -20.21
C ALA A 67 -13.77 -0.14 -19.14
N GLY A 68 -13.95 -1.43 -19.43
CA GLY A 68 -14.36 -2.45 -18.47
C GLY A 68 -13.31 -2.73 -17.39
N VAL A 69 -12.04 -2.46 -17.66
CA VAL A 69 -10.95 -2.72 -16.71
C VAL A 69 -10.92 -1.64 -15.61
N THR A 70 -11.41 -2.00 -14.42
CA THR A 70 -11.53 -1.08 -13.27
C THR A 70 -10.56 -1.36 -12.12
N TYR A 71 -9.89 -2.52 -12.15
CA TYR A 71 -8.90 -2.94 -11.18
C TYR A 71 -7.70 -3.59 -11.86
N PHE A 72 -6.55 -3.53 -11.19
CA PHE A 72 -5.33 -4.22 -11.61
C PHE A 72 -4.82 -5.06 -10.45
N VAL A 73 -4.64 -6.36 -10.68
CA VAL A 73 -4.17 -7.30 -9.66
C VAL A 73 -3.04 -8.13 -10.23
N VAL A 74 -1.89 -8.04 -9.59
CA VAL A 74 -0.70 -8.82 -9.96
C VAL A 74 -0.24 -9.62 -8.77
N THR A 75 0.13 -10.87 -9.03
CA THR A 75 0.63 -11.79 -8.01
C THR A 75 2.03 -12.27 -8.36
N GLY A 76 2.83 -12.66 -7.36
CA GLY A 76 4.14 -13.25 -7.61
C GLY A 76 4.09 -14.52 -8.46
N LYS A 77 2.98 -15.28 -8.41
CA LYS A 77 2.72 -16.40 -9.32
C LYS A 77 2.68 -15.96 -10.77
N THR A 78 2.07 -14.80 -11.02
CA THR A 78 1.98 -14.21 -12.36
C THR A 78 3.38 -13.88 -12.85
N PHE A 79 4.23 -13.22 -12.04
CA PHE A 79 5.61 -12.92 -12.44
C PHE A 79 6.43 -14.16 -12.76
N PHE A 80 6.35 -15.19 -11.91
CA PHE A 80 7.05 -16.45 -12.12
C PHE A 80 6.65 -17.15 -13.42
N ARG A 81 5.37 -17.12 -13.80
CA ARG A 81 4.86 -17.75 -15.03
C ARG A 81 5.51 -17.19 -16.30
N TYR A 82 5.90 -15.92 -16.30
CA TYR A 82 6.52 -15.26 -17.46
C TYR A 82 8.04 -15.15 -17.35
N GLY A 83 8.68 -15.98 -16.52
CA GLY A 83 10.14 -16.08 -16.47
C GLY A 83 10.84 -14.85 -15.87
N LEU A 84 10.14 -14.03 -15.08
CA LEU A 84 10.81 -12.97 -14.31
C LEU A 84 11.57 -13.60 -13.15
N ASP A 85 12.85 -13.86 -13.37
CA ASP A 85 13.81 -14.16 -12.31
C ASP A 85 13.85 -12.97 -11.34
N GLY A 86 13.57 -13.23 -10.06
CA GLY A 86 13.45 -12.17 -9.05
C GLY A 86 14.67 -11.23 -9.05
N GLY A 87 14.43 -9.93 -8.87
CA GLY A 87 15.48 -8.90 -8.84
C GLY A 87 15.28 -7.74 -9.82
N GLN A 88 14.48 -7.94 -10.89
CA GLN A 88 14.08 -6.84 -11.78
C GLN A 88 12.82 -6.11 -11.24
N ALA A 89 12.80 -4.79 -11.44
CA ALA A 89 11.67 -3.95 -11.08
C ALA A 89 10.73 -3.80 -12.28
N VAL A 90 9.51 -4.32 -12.18
CA VAL A 90 8.52 -4.34 -13.26
C VAL A 90 8.10 -2.90 -13.61
N ASP A 91 8.15 -2.56 -14.90
CA ASP A 91 7.73 -1.26 -15.42
C ASP A 91 6.29 -1.34 -15.96
N PHE A 92 5.34 -0.73 -15.25
CA PHE A 92 3.93 -0.72 -15.64
C PHE A 92 3.58 0.29 -16.75
N SER A 93 4.57 0.79 -17.50
CA SER A 93 4.33 1.66 -18.65
C SER A 93 3.36 1.01 -19.65
N GLY A 94 2.41 1.80 -20.14
CA GLY A 94 1.28 1.36 -20.96
C GLY A 94 -0.02 1.22 -20.17
N MET A 95 0.07 0.97 -18.84
CA MET A 95 -1.12 0.84 -18.00
C MET A 95 -1.93 2.15 -17.87
N GLN A 96 -1.32 3.30 -18.16
CA GLN A 96 -2.00 4.59 -18.15
C GLN A 96 -3.14 4.68 -19.16
N ASN A 97 -3.13 3.80 -20.18
CA ASN A 97 -4.19 3.73 -21.16
C ASN A 97 -5.50 3.20 -20.55
N PHE A 98 -5.43 2.37 -19.50
CA PHE A 98 -6.60 1.83 -18.78
C PHE A 98 -7.11 2.83 -17.75
N SER A 99 -7.72 3.91 -18.24
CA SER A 99 -8.05 5.05 -17.39
C SER A 99 -9.14 4.76 -16.33
N ASN A 100 -9.87 3.65 -16.42
CA ASN A 100 -10.88 3.28 -15.42
C ASN A 100 -10.32 2.51 -14.23
N ILE A 101 -9.03 2.16 -14.23
CA ILE A 101 -8.38 1.51 -13.09
C ILE A 101 -8.35 2.47 -11.89
N THR A 102 -9.09 2.10 -10.85
CA THR A 102 -9.16 2.85 -9.58
C THR A 102 -8.61 2.06 -8.40
N SER A 103 -8.38 0.76 -8.55
CA SER A 103 -7.79 -0.09 -7.53
C SER A 103 -6.62 -0.88 -8.08
N VAL A 104 -5.48 -0.85 -7.39
CA VAL A 104 -4.27 -1.58 -7.75
C VAL A 104 -3.81 -2.43 -6.57
N THR A 105 -3.67 -3.74 -6.79
CA THR A 105 -3.09 -4.68 -5.83
C THR A 105 -1.85 -5.32 -6.42
N LEU A 106 -0.72 -5.08 -5.78
CA LEU A 106 0.56 -5.72 -6.07
C LEU A 106 0.83 -6.74 -4.96
N ASP A 107 0.50 -8.00 -5.17
CA ASP A 107 0.86 -9.10 -4.28
C ASP A 107 2.18 -9.73 -4.74
N LEU A 108 3.29 -9.10 -4.38
CA LEU A 108 4.65 -9.48 -4.79
C LEU A 108 5.16 -10.74 -4.05
N ARG A 109 4.26 -11.53 -3.47
CA ARG A 109 4.60 -12.74 -2.73
C ARG A 109 4.39 -13.95 -3.64
N TYR A 110 5.35 -14.86 -3.65
CA TYR A 110 5.16 -16.19 -4.21
C TYR A 110 5.95 -17.22 -3.43
N ASN A 111 5.30 -18.33 -3.16
CA ASN A 111 5.90 -19.45 -2.45
C ASN A 111 5.58 -20.73 -3.23
N ILE A 112 6.61 -21.47 -3.62
CA ILE A 112 6.48 -22.83 -4.15
C ILE A 112 7.15 -23.76 -3.14
N GLY A 113 6.42 -24.78 -2.68
CA GLY A 113 6.99 -25.84 -1.85
C GLY A 113 7.53 -25.37 -0.49
N GLY A 114 6.98 -24.29 0.06
CA GLY A 114 7.40 -23.72 1.35
C GLY A 114 8.59 -22.75 1.26
N ARG A 115 9.17 -22.55 0.07
CA ARG A 115 10.25 -21.58 -0.17
C ARG A 115 9.76 -20.37 -0.95
N VAL A 116 10.20 -19.19 -0.50
CA VAL A 116 9.99 -17.94 -1.21
C VAL A 116 10.85 -17.97 -2.47
N GLN A 117 10.20 -17.87 -3.62
CA GLN A 117 10.85 -17.76 -4.91
C GLN A 117 10.79 -16.30 -5.32
N GLY A 118 11.94 -15.66 -5.46
CA GLY A 118 12.08 -14.36 -6.12
C GLY A 118 11.82 -13.12 -5.25
N ASP A 119 12.67 -12.12 -5.48
CA ASP A 119 12.50 -10.77 -4.93
C ASP A 119 11.89 -9.81 -5.95
N TRP A 120 10.59 -9.89 -6.23
CA TRP A 120 9.96 -8.98 -7.19
C TRP A 120 9.72 -7.58 -6.62
N ASN A 121 10.06 -6.58 -7.42
CA ASN A 121 9.78 -5.19 -7.14
C ASN A 121 9.07 -4.55 -8.32
N PHE A 122 8.63 -3.31 -8.15
CA PHE A 122 8.09 -2.51 -9.23
C PHE A 122 8.88 -1.22 -9.39
N ARG A 123 8.84 -0.68 -10.60
CA ARG A 123 9.43 0.61 -10.91
C ARG A 123 8.64 1.72 -10.22
N ALA A 124 9.20 2.25 -9.13
CA ALA A 124 8.47 3.15 -8.24
C ALA A 124 8.42 4.61 -8.72
N ASP A 125 9.37 5.05 -9.56
CA ASP A 125 9.51 6.44 -10.04
C ASP A 125 8.36 6.88 -10.97
N ASN A 126 7.81 5.95 -11.76
CA ASN A 126 6.72 6.23 -12.71
C ASN A 126 5.36 5.60 -12.32
N PHE A 127 5.25 4.93 -11.17
CA PHE A 127 4.04 4.17 -10.80
C PHE A 127 2.74 4.98 -10.92
N PHE A 128 2.70 6.21 -10.38
CA PHE A 128 1.50 7.06 -10.46
C PHE A 128 1.26 7.69 -11.83
N GLN A 129 2.23 7.64 -12.73
CA GLN A 129 2.03 7.98 -14.14
C GLN A 129 1.34 6.82 -14.85
N CYS A 130 1.75 5.58 -14.54
CA CYS A 130 1.13 4.35 -15.06
C CYS A 130 -0.30 4.15 -14.54
N PHE A 131 -0.61 4.60 -13.32
CA PHE A 131 -1.95 4.50 -12.73
C PHE A 131 -2.49 5.87 -12.27
N PRO A 132 -2.85 6.78 -13.19
CA PRO A 132 -3.14 8.18 -12.86
C PRO A 132 -4.42 8.37 -12.04
N LYS A 133 -5.39 7.46 -12.16
CA LYS A 133 -6.71 7.53 -11.50
C LYS A 133 -6.85 6.59 -10.29
N VAL A 134 -5.76 5.94 -9.86
CA VAL A 134 -5.77 5.04 -8.70
C VAL A 134 -6.26 5.74 -7.43
N LYS A 135 -7.25 5.15 -6.78
CA LYS A 135 -7.82 5.57 -5.49
C LYS A 135 -7.38 4.63 -4.37
N GLU A 136 -7.17 3.36 -4.67
CA GLU A 136 -6.79 2.33 -3.70
C GLU A 136 -5.53 1.61 -4.15
N LEU A 137 -4.54 1.56 -3.27
CA LEU A 137 -3.29 0.85 -3.52
C LEU A 137 -3.03 -0.14 -2.39
N VAL A 138 -2.84 -1.40 -2.75
CA VAL A 138 -2.40 -2.47 -1.86
C VAL A 138 -1.08 -3.02 -2.36
N ILE A 139 -0.06 -3.05 -1.50
CA ILE A 139 1.23 -3.68 -1.80
C ILE A 139 1.46 -4.73 -0.73
N ARG A 140 1.70 -5.97 -1.15
CA ARG A 140 2.16 -7.05 -0.29
C ARG A 140 3.51 -7.52 -0.80
N SER A 141 4.46 -7.69 0.10
CA SER A 141 5.82 -8.11 -0.23
C SER A 141 6.34 -9.05 0.84
N TYR A 142 7.18 -9.99 0.42
CA TYR A 142 7.86 -10.95 1.28
C TYR A 142 9.37 -10.75 1.18
N GLY A 143 10.11 -11.23 2.17
CA GLY A 143 11.58 -11.18 2.21
C GLY A 143 12.13 -9.86 2.71
N GLY A 144 13.46 -9.76 2.82
CA GLY A 144 14.20 -8.58 3.29
C GLY A 144 14.12 -7.35 2.37
N GLN A 145 13.13 -7.30 1.47
CA GLN A 145 13.04 -6.31 0.41
C GLN A 145 12.73 -4.91 0.90
N LYS A 146 13.24 -3.96 0.11
CA LYS A 146 12.91 -2.54 0.28
C LYS A 146 11.86 -2.11 -0.74
N VAL A 147 10.63 -1.90 -0.26
CA VAL A 147 9.54 -1.31 -1.05
C VAL A 147 9.69 0.21 -1.06
N LYS A 148 9.70 0.82 -2.24
CA LYS A 148 9.70 2.28 -2.41
C LYS A 148 8.31 2.75 -2.82
N LEU A 149 7.75 3.68 -2.07
CA LEU A 149 6.53 4.40 -2.45
C LEU A 149 6.88 5.87 -2.66
N THR A 150 7.07 6.26 -3.93
CA THR A 150 7.53 7.59 -4.36
C THR A 150 6.61 8.18 -5.43
N GLY A 151 6.88 9.41 -5.87
CA GLY A 151 6.09 10.13 -6.86
C GLY A 151 4.98 10.98 -6.24
N THR A 152 4.00 11.37 -7.06
CA THR A 152 2.86 12.22 -6.64
C THR A 152 1.55 11.62 -7.13
N SER A 153 0.57 11.48 -6.24
CA SER A 153 -0.80 11.11 -6.61
C SER A 153 -1.80 12.16 -6.15
N LYS A 154 -2.67 12.60 -7.08
CA LYS A 154 -3.78 13.54 -6.78
C LYS A 154 -5.10 12.82 -6.53
N THR A 155 -5.13 11.49 -6.63
CA THR A 155 -6.33 10.65 -6.68
C THR A 155 -6.38 9.62 -5.56
N LEU A 156 -5.22 9.17 -5.08
CA LEU A 156 -5.11 8.12 -4.06
C LEU A 156 -5.81 8.51 -2.74
N GLU A 157 -6.71 7.64 -2.30
CA GLU A 157 -7.52 7.79 -1.10
C GLU A 157 -7.15 6.78 0.01
N SER A 158 -6.61 5.63 -0.35
CA SER A 158 -6.23 4.57 0.58
C SER A 158 -4.95 3.87 0.17
N VAL A 159 -4.11 3.56 1.16
CA VAL A 159 -2.85 2.81 0.97
C VAL A 159 -2.72 1.74 2.03
N ASP A 160 -2.54 0.49 1.60
CA ASP A 160 -2.18 -0.63 2.46
C ASP A 160 -0.83 -1.21 1.99
N VAL A 161 0.18 -1.23 2.87
CA VAL A 161 1.49 -1.85 2.61
C VAL A 161 1.71 -2.93 3.66
N LEU A 162 1.87 -4.18 3.22
CA LEU A 162 2.03 -5.35 4.07
C LEU A 162 3.35 -6.06 3.75
N LEU A 163 4.32 -5.91 4.62
CA LEU A 163 5.63 -6.56 4.55
C LEU A 163 5.62 -7.70 5.57
N ASP A 164 5.75 -8.94 5.09
CA ASP A 164 5.55 -10.15 5.90
C ASP A 164 6.83 -10.60 6.64
N ASP A 165 8.02 -10.09 6.27
CA ASP A 165 9.32 -10.43 6.88
C ASP A 165 9.80 -9.34 7.84
N GLU A 166 10.57 -9.74 8.87
CA GLU A 166 11.22 -8.80 9.77
C GLU A 166 12.13 -7.85 8.99
N ASP A 167 12.87 -8.29 7.98
CA ASP A 167 13.88 -7.44 7.32
C ASP A 167 13.36 -6.53 6.20
N GLY A 168 12.11 -6.76 5.76
CA GLY A 168 11.45 -5.90 4.80
C GLY A 168 11.28 -4.46 5.29
N SER A 169 11.53 -3.47 4.42
CA SER A 169 11.39 -2.05 4.78
C SER A 169 10.67 -1.20 3.74
N LEU A 170 9.89 -0.24 4.22
CA LEU A 170 9.21 0.76 3.42
C LEU A 170 10.02 2.07 3.39
N GLU A 171 10.38 2.54 2.20
CA GLU A 171 10.80 3.92 1.96
C GLU A 171 9.61 4.72 1.42
N CYS A 172 9.00 5.52 2.29
CA CYS A 172 7.83 6.33 1.94
C CYS A 172 8.23 7.78 1.67
N THR A 173 8.20 8.19 0.41
CA THR A 173 8.57 9.55 -0.05
C THR A 173 7.52 10.21 -0.94
N VAL A 174 6.45 9.48 -1.28
CA VAL A 174 5.28 9.90 -2.07
C VAL A 174 4.65 11.19 -1.55
N SER A 175 4.02 11.97 -2.43
CA SER A 175 3.09 13.04 -2.08
C SER A 175 1.66 12.65 -2.50
N ALA A 176 0.80 12.31 -1.54
CA ALA A 176 -0.57 11.87 -1.80
C ALA A 176 -1.57 12.57 -0.84
N PRO A 177 -1.96 13.83 -1.13
CA PRO A 177 -2.75 14.64 -0.21
C PRO A 177 -4.22 14.21 -0.07
N LYS A 178 -4.77 13.35 -0.93
CA LYS A 178 -6.17 12.87 -0.78
C LYS A 178 -6.30 11.63 0.12
N VAL A 179 -5.20 11.01 0.51
CA VAL A 179 -5.21 9.79 1.31
C VAL A 179 -5.91 10.03 2.66
N LYS A 180 -6.92 9.20 2.95
CA LYS A 180 -7.73 9.20 4.17
C LYS A 180 -7.33 8.08 5.11
N ARG A 181 -6.93 6.91 4.58
CA ARG A 181 -6.57 5.71 5.33
C ARG A 181 -5.18 5.23 4.90
N VAL A 182 -4.34 4.90 5.88
CA VAL A 182 -3.05 4.23 5.65
C VAL A 182 -2.94 3.05 6.62
N CYS A 183 -2.67 1.86 6.08
CA CYS A 183 -2.27 0.69 6.83
C CYS A 183 -0.84 0.32 6.43
N ILE A 184 0.07 0.19 7.40
CA ILE A 184 1.45 -0.26 7.14
C ILE A 184 1.77 -1.38 8.12
N ASN A 185 2.16 -2.53 7.60
CA ASN A 185 2.81 -3.60 8.35
C ASN A 185 4.24 -3.74 7.82
N GLY A 186 5.26 -3.50 8.65
CA GLY A 186 6.67 -3.60 8.25
C GLY A 186 7.57 -2.51 8.84
N LYS A 187 8.90 -2.62 8.65
CA LYS A 187 9.88 -1.63 9.13
C LYS A 187 9.87 -0.37 8.25
N PHE A 188 10.16 0.79 8.81
CA PHE A 188 10.46 2.00 8.02
C PHE A 188 11.95 2.14 7.71
N ALA A 189 12.27 2.40 6.44
CA ALA A 189 13.61 2.73 5.99
C ALA A 189 14.03 4.14 6.43
N ALA A 190 15.33 4.38 6.62
CA ALA A 190 15.87 5.64 7.14
C ALA A 190 15.52 6.87 6.29
N LYS A 191 15.40 6.71 4.96
CA LYS A 191 15.06 7.78 4.00
C LYS A 191 13.56 8.15 4.00
N SER A 192 12.72 7.46 4.77
CA SER A 192 11.29 7.76 4.82
C SER A 192 11.02 9.17 5.34
N LYS A 193 10.17 9.90 4.62
CA LYS A 193 9.66 11.20 5.09
C LYS A 193 8.68 10.97 6.25
N PRO A 194 8.46 12.00 7.10
CA PRO A 194 7.33 11.99 8.02
C PRO A 194 6.03 11.67 7.27
N LEU A 195 5.18 10.80 7.82
CA LEU A 195 3.93 10.37 7.20
C LEU A 195 2.98 11.54 6.93
N GLY A 196 3.13 12.66 7.63
CA GLY A 196 2.36 13.87 7.34
C GLY A 196 2.86 14.69 6.16
N LYS A 197 4.08 14.45 5.68
CA LYS A 197 4.53 14.94 4.37
C LYS A 197 4.00 14.05 3.24
N CYS A 198 3.88 12.75 3.49
CA CYS A 198 3.34 11.82 2.49
C CYS A 198 1.81 11.89 2.39
N PHE A 199 1.13 11.90 3.53
CA PHE A 199 -0.33 11.80 3.67
C PHE A 199 -0.86 12.89 4.62
N PRO A 200 -0.77 14.19 4.26
CA PRO A 200 -1.12 15.31 5.15
C PRO A 200 -2.57 15.30 5.64
N ASN A 201 -3.50 14.72 4.86
CA ASN A 201 -4.93 14.66 5.17
C ASN A 201 -5.40 13.29 5.71
N ALA A 202 -4.48 12.37 6.01
CA ALA A 202 -4.83 11.08 6.58
C ALA A 202 -5.67 11.25 7.86
N LYS A 203 -6.78 10.52 7.93
CA LYS A 203 -7.72 10.48 9.07
C LYS A 203 -7.46 9.28 9.96
N ARG A 204 -6.96 8.18 9.39
CA ARG A 204 -6.66 6.92 10.08
C ARG A 204 -5.28 6.40 9.65
N LEU A 205 -4.45 6.10 10.63
CA LEU A 205 -3.18 5.40 10.44
C LEU A 205 -3.19 4.16 11.33
N ASP A 206 -3.01 2.99 10.73
CA ASP A 206 -2.80 1.72 11.43
C ASP A 206 -1.41 1.22 11.06
N ILE A 207 -0.50 1.17 12.03
CA ILE A 207 0.91 0.84 11.79
C ILE A 207 1.32 -0.29 12.72
N THR A 208 1.80 -1.37 12.13
CA THR A 208 2.44 -2.51 12.80
C THR A 208 3.89 -2.54 12.35
N THR A 209 4.84 -2.48 13.27
CA THR A 209 6.25 -2.37 12.90
C THR A 209 7.19 -2.81 14.02
N ALA A 210 8.36 -3.33 13.66
CA ALA A 210 9.43 -3.67 14.60
C ALA A 210 10.23 -2.44 15.08
N ASN A 211 9.97 -1.25 14.51
CA ASN A 211 10.72 -0.03 14.83
C ASN A 211 9.82 1.18 15.07
N ILE A 212 8.83 1.03 15.95
CA ILE A 212 7.80 2.05 16.26
C ILE A 212 8.38 3.42 16.61
N GLN A 213 9.59 3.50 17.18
CA GLN A 213 10.29 4.76 17.45
C GLN A 213 10.62 5.60 16.20
N LYS A 214 10.71 4.99 15.02
CA LYS A 214 10.93 5.68 13.74
C LYS A 214 9.64 6.20 13.11
N VAL A 215 8.47 5.81 13.64
CA VAL A 215 7.18 6.26 13.12
C VAL A 215 6.98 7.75 13.42
N ASN A 216 7.03 8.56 12.36
CA ASN A 216 6.86 10.00 12.46
C ASN A 216 5.53 10.45 11.83
N VAL A 217 4.52 10.66 12.66
CA VAL A 217 3.18 11.14 12.27
C VAL A 217 3.05 12.67 12.22
N THR A 218 4.17 13.39 12.30
CA THR A 218 4.20 14.86 12.21
C THR A 218 3.69 15.30 10.85
N GLY A 219 2.77 16.27 10.82
CA GLY A 219 2.17 16.81 9.60
C GLY A 219 0.83 16.16 9.20
N CYS A 220 0.40 15.06 9.84
CA CYS A 220 -0.93 14.49 9.61
C CYS A 220 -2.01 15.35 10.28
N LYS A 221 -2.39 16.46 9.64
CA LYS A 221 -3.22 17.54 10.19
C LYS A 221 -4.66 17.09 10.49
N LYS A 222 -5.16 16.07 9.79
CA LYS A 222 -6.55 15.56 9.91
C LYS A 222 -6.65 14.23 10.66
N LEU A 223 -5.58 13.77 11.30
CA LEU A 223 -5.52 12.47 11.97
C LEU A 223 -6.51 12.40 13.14
N LYS A 224 -7.45 11.45 13.07
CA LYS A 224 -8.49 11.20 14.08
C LYS A 224 -8.27 9.86 14.80
N GLN A 225 -7.75 8.85 14.11
CA GLN A 225 -7.53 7.51 14.63
C GLN A 225 -6.08 7.10 14.38
N LEU A 226 -5.41 6.60 15.41
CA LEU A 226 -4.05 6.10 15.32
C LEU A 226 -3.95 4.77 16.08
N GLN A 227 -3.56 3.72 15.37
CA GLN A 227 -3.13 2.47 15.98
C GLN A 227 -1.65 2.26 15.68
N LEU A 228 -0.87 2.06 16.75
CA LEU A 228 0.54 1.69 16.66
C LEU A 228 0.73 0.35 17.37
N THR A 229 1.31 -0.62 16.68
CA THR A 229 1.61 -1.95 17.21
C THR A 229 3.09 -2.20 17.01
N ASP A 230 3.84 -2.27 18.10
CA ASP A 230 5.24 -2.70 18.08
C ASP A 230 5.26 -4.22 18.04
N THR A 231 5.92 -4.80 17.03
CA THR A 231 6.11 -6.24 16.95
C THR A 231 7.31 -6.69 17.78
N THR A 232 8.18 -5.76 18.18
CA THR A 232 9.29 -6.08 19.07
C THR A 232 8.86 -5.98 20.53
N GLN A 233 9.47 -6.81 21.37
CA GLN A 233 9.37 -6.70 22.82
C GLN A 233 10.44 -5.76 23.40
N LYS A 234 10.95 -4.83 22.59
CA LYS A 234 11.97 -3.85 22.98
C LYS A 234 11.33 -2.65 23.67
N ALA A 235 12.10 -1.97 24.51
CA ALA A 235 11.59 -0.82 25.24
C ALA A 235 11.40 0.39 24.31
N ILE A 236 10.20 0.96 24.31
CA ILE A 236 9.90 2.14 23.51
C ILE A 236 10.35 3.39 24.27
N GLY A 237 11.26 4.18 23.70
CA GLY A 237 11.76 5.40 24.34
C GLY A 237 10.70 6.51 24.42
N GLN A 238 10.22 6.98 23.27
CA GLN A 238 9.27 8.09 23.19
C GLN A 238 8.34 7.97 21.99
N ILE A 239 7.07 8.35 22.17
CA ILE A 239 6.10 8.55 21.10
C ILE A 239 5.59 10.00 21.18
N ASN A 240 5.75 10.76 20.09
CA ASN A 240 5.36 12.17 20.04
C ASN A 240 4.10 12.39 19.20
N LEU A 241 3.01 12.74 19.87
CA LEU A 241 1.69 13.04 19.31
C LEU A 241 1.29 14.51 19.54
N SER A 242 2.22 15.36 19.98
CA SER A 242 1.94 16.76 20.37
C SER A 242 1.41 17.63 19.23
N LYS A 243 1.69 17.26 17.97
CA LYS A 243 1.21 17.97 16.79
C LYS A 243 -0.12 17.44 16.25
N ASN A 244 -0.61 16.28 16.72
CA ASN A 244 -1.83 15.63 16.22
C ASN A 244 -3.05 15.96 17.10
N LYS A 245 -3.41 17.24 17.18
CA LYS A 245 -4.44 17.78 18.08
C LYS A 245 -5.85 17.23 17.84
N LYS A 246 -6.15 16.75 16.61
CA LYS A 246 -7.46 16.24 16.20
C LYS A 246 -7.70 14.75 16.52
N LEU A 247 -6.74 14.09 17.16
CA LEU A 247 -6.88 12.68 17.56
C LEU A 247 -8.09 12.50 18.50
N LYS A 248 -8.90 11.51 18.15
CA LYS A 248 -10.06 11.04 18.94
C LYS A 248 -9.80 9.67 19.56
N SER A 249 -9.01 8.83 18.88
CA SER A 249 -8.64 7.49 19.34
C SER A 249 -7.16 7.24 19.11
N VAL A 250 -6.50 6.69 20.13
CA VAL A 250 -5.11 6.22 20.08
C VAL A 250 -5.06 4.85 20.75
N LYS A 251 -4.53 3.85 20.03
CA LYS A 251 -4.18 2.54 20.57
C LYS A 251 -2.70 2.30 20.34
N ILE A 252 -1.96 2.00 21.41
CA ILE A 252 -0.55 1.67 21.35
C ILE A 252 -0.39 0.31 22.00
N THR A 253 0.17 -0.65 21.27
CA THR A 253 0.43 -2.02 21.71
C THR A 253 1.93 -2.28 21.60
N GLY A 254 2.56 -2.81 22.66
CA GLY A 254 4.00 -3.01 22.76
C GLY A 254 4.51 -2.90 24.20
N LYS A 255 5.82 -3.02 24.42
CA LYS A 255 6.44 -2.91 25.76
C LYS A 255 6.64 -1.44 26.15
N LEU A 256 5.64 -0.88 26.83
CA LEU A 256 5.56 0.55 27.17
C LEU A 256 6.22 0.97 28.50
N ARG A 257 6.90 0.06 29.20
CA ARG A 257 7.53 0.38 30.49
C ARG A 257 8.58 1.49 30.29
N LYS A 258 8.49 2.56 31.09
CA LYS A 258 9.33 3.78 31.01
C LYS A 258 9.16 4.61 29.72
N THR A 259 8.23 4.28 28.83
CA THR A 259 7.98 5.05 27.60
C THR A 259 7.43 6.44 27.91
N LYS A 260 7.93 7.46 27.19
CA LYS A 260 7.38 8.83 27.23
C LYS A 260 6.37 9.02 26.10
N ILE A 261 5.10 9.23 26.44
CA ILE A 261 4.06 9.59 25.47
C ILE A 261 3.80 11.09 25.57
N VAL A 262 4.20 11.84 24.54
CA VAL A 262 4.08 13.30 24.49
C VAL A 262 2.82 13.68 23.73
N ILE A 263 1.91 14.41 24.36
CA ILE A 263 0.62 14.83 23.79
C ILE A 263 0.45 16.35 23.87
N SER A 264 -0.47 16.89 23.08
CA SER A 264 -0.79 18.32 23.11
C SER A 264 -1.63 18.68 24.33
N LYS A 265 -1.40 19.86 24.93
CA LYS A 265 -2.35 20.49 25.86
C LYS A 265 -3.76 20.66 25.27
N LYS A 266 -3.86 20.83 23.94
CA LYS A 266 -5.14 21.00 23.21
C LYS A 266 -5.79 19.67 22.77
N MET A 267 -5.27 18.52 23.21
CA MET A 267 -5.83 17.20 22.87
C MET A 267 -7.15 16.95 23.62
N ASN A 268 -8.04 16.17 23.02
CA ASN A 268 -9.36 15.85 23.58
C ASN A 268 -9.29 15.30 25.03
N LYS A 269 -10.05 15.89 25.96
CA LYS A 269 -10.03 15.53 27.40
C LYS A 269 -10.33 14.06 27.67
N LYS A 270 -11.32 13.46 27.01
CA LYS A 270 -11.69 12.03 27.15
C LYS A 270 -10.53 11.12 26.69
N LEU A 271 -9.91 11.46 25.57
CA LEU A 271 -8.72 10.73 25.09
C LEU A 271 -7.55 10.84 26.06
N VAL A 272 -7.28 12.03 26.60
CA VAL A 272 -6.21 12.25 27.60
C VAL A 272 -6.45 11.38 28.85
N GLN A 273 -7.68 11.30 29.35
CA GLN A 273 -8.02 10.44 30.49
C GLN A 273 -7.78 8.95 30.18
N LYS A 274 -8.18 8.49 28.99
CA LYS A 274 -7.95 7.11 28.54
C LYS A 274 -6.44 6.79 28.44
N LEU A 275 -5.67 7.71 27.88
CA LEU A 275 -4.22 7.60 27.80
C LEU A 275 -3.60 7.56 29.20
N LYS A 276 -3.99 8.45 30.13
CA LYS A 276 -3.50 8.43 31.52
C LYS A 276 -3.69 7.07 32.21
N LYS A 277 -4.87 6.46 32.08
CA LYS A 277 -5.16 5.13 32.64
C LYS A 277 -4.25 4.07 32.01
N THR A 278 -4.14 4.08 30.68
CA THR A 278 -3.31 3.13 29.92
C THR A 278 -1.83 3.27 30.27
N THR A 279 -1.29 4.49 30.33
CA THR A 279 0.11 4.75 30.66
C THR A 279 0.43 4.35 32.10
N LYS A 280 -0.46 4.64 33.06
CA LYS A 280 -0.26 4.23 34.47
C LYS A 280 -0.17 2.70 34.58
N LYS A 281 -1.11 1.96 33.97
CA LYS A 281 -1.10 0.49 33.99
C LYS A 281 0.15 -0.10 33.34
N ALA A 282 0.65 0.54 32.28
CA ALA A 282 1.81 0.05 31.54
C ALA A 282 3.17 0.54 32.08
N GLY A 283 3.21 1.33 33.16
CA GLY A 283 4.44 1.93 33.69
C GLY A 283 5.07 2.97 32.75
N ALA A 284 4.27 3.61 31.90
CA ALA A 284 4.67 4.67 30.99
C ALA A 284 4.39 6.08 31.58
N LYS A 285 5.08 7.10 31.09
CA LYS A 285 4.89 8.50 31.47
C LYS A 285 4.14 9.27 30.38
N LEU A 286 3.02 9.89 30.74
CA LEU A 286 2.29 10.80 29.85
C LEU A 286 2.77 12.25 30.10
N ILE A 287 3.21 12.94 29.05
CA ILE A 287 3.74 14.30 29.09
C ILE A 287 2.85 15.21 28.24
N LYS A 288 2.39 16.34 28.80
CA LYS A 288 1.64 17.35 28.05
C LYS A 288 2.58 18.48 27.62
N ARG A 289 2.58 18.81 26.33
CA ARG A 289 3.29 19.97 25.76
C ARG A 289 2.31 20.89 25.03
#